data_AF-A0A256ZAG7-F1
#
_entry.id   AF-A0A256ZAG7-F1
#
_cell.length_a   1.000
_cell.length_b   1.000
_cell.length_c   1.000
_cell.angle_alpha   90.00
_cell.angle_beta   90.00
_cell.angle_gamma   90.00
#
_symmetry.space_group_name_H-M   'P 1'
#
loop_
_entity.id
_entity.type
_entity.pdbx_description
1 polymer ?
#
loop_
_entity_poly.entity_id
_entity_poly.type
_entity_poly.pdbx_seq_one_letter_code
_entity_poly.pdbx_strand_id
1 'polypeptide(L)'
;MAVKVLKNQDVKRVVAFIPRGHRHVRLAIETSWGDVIILQQAVVDAVLRAYAQVAAHPVRRGVELRLARIGKELRKEGFAEWQLVESSRPEDDVVEELTRTYLDALLKGGGH
;
A
#
# COMPACT_ATOMS: atom_id res chain seq x y z
N MET A 1 1.25 10.62 14.40
CA MET A 1 1.73 9.50 13.55
C MET A 1 3.11 9.86 13.03
N ALA A 2 4.08 8.95 13.09
CA ALA A 2 5.37 9.15 12.43
C ALA A 2 5.25 8.68 10.97
N VAL A 3 5.64 9.51 10.01
CA VAL A 3 5.57 9.22 8.58
C VAL A 3 6.98 9.01 8.08
N LYS A 4 7.26 7.84 7.49
CA LYS A 4 8.53 7.56 6.81
C LYS A 4 8.30 7.57 5.30
N VAL A 5 9.08 8.36 4.57
CA VAL A 5 9.11 8.33 3.11
C VAL A 5 10.25 7.41 2.69
N LEU A 6 9.92 6.23 2.16
CA LEU A 6 10.91 5.26 1.70
C LEU A 6 11.36 5.63 0.28
N LYS A 7 12.59 6.15 0.14
CA LYS A 7 13.18 6.43 -1.17
C LYS A 7 13.88 5.19 -1.70
N ASN A 8 14.15 5.14 -3.00
CA ASN A 8 14.85 4.00 -3.61
C ASN A 8 16.23 3.75 -2.97
N GLN A 9 16.97 4.81 -2.62
CA GLN A 9 18.26 4.72 -1.93
C GLN A 9 18.17 4.13 -0.51
N ASP A 10 16.98 4.16 0.09
CA ASP A 10 16.72 3.61 1.42
C ASP A 10 16.28 2.13 1.35
N VAL A 11 16.13 1.56 0.15
CA VAL A 11 15.78 0.16 -0.04
C VAL A 11 17.05 -0.64 -0.29
N LYS A 12 17.36 -1.57 0.62
CA LYS A 12 18.47 -2.52 0.44
C LYS A 12 18.10 -3.63 -0.53
N ARG A 13 16.89 -4.18 -0.40
CA ARG A 13 16.46 -5.33 -1.19
C ARG A 13 14.94 -5.45 -1.23
N VAL A 14 14.42 -5.91 -2.37
CA VAL A 14 13.02 -6.35 -2.53
C VAL A 14 13.02 -7.81 -2.98
N VAL A 15 12.20 -8.65 -2.34
CA VAL A 15 12.12 -10.09 -2.64
C VAL A 15 10.68 -10.56 -2.69
N ALA A 16 10.26 -11.09 -3.84
CA ALA A 16 9.05 -11.90 -3.94
C ALA A 16 9.40 -13.37 -3.65
N PHE A 17 8.69 -14.00 -2.73
CA PHE A 17 8.94 -15.39 -2.36
C PHE A 17 7.66 -16.10 -1.92
N ILE A 18 7.65 -17.42 -2.00
CA ILE A 18 6.60 -18.25 -1.41
C ILE A 18 7.22 -18.92 -0.17
N PRO A 19 6.72 -18.64 1.05
CA PRO A 19 7.22 -19.31 2.25
C PRO A 19 7.06 -20.84 2.14
N ARG A 20 7.95 -21.60 2.78
CA ARG A 20 7.83 -23.06 2.81
C ARG A 20 6.45 -23.47 3.37
N GLY A 21 5.80 -24.42 2.72
CA GLY A 21 4.46 -24.90 3.09
C GLY A 21 3.30 -23.95 2.75
N HIS A 22 3.55 -22.81 2.09
CA HIS A 22 2.52 -21.86 1.70
C HIS A 22 2.27 -21.91 0.18
N ARG A 23 1.09 -21.45 -0.23
CA ARG A 23 0.71 -21.36 -1.65
C ARG A 23 0.82 -19.95 -2.23
N HIS A 24 0.77 -18.94 -1.37
CA HIS A 24 0.66 -17.54 -1.77
C HIS A 24 2.00 -16.81 -1.65
N VAL A 25 2.24 -15.90 -2.59
CA VAL A 25 3.43 -15.05 -2.59
C VAL A 25 3.44 -14.10 -1.38
N ARG A 26 4.64 -13.71 -0.98
CA ARG A 26 4.96 -12.64 -0.05
C ARG A 26 5.94 -11.70 -0.72
N LEU A 27 5.89 -10.43 -0.37
CA LEU A 27 6.86 -9.43 -0.79
C LEU A 27 7.61 -8.91 0.44
N ALA A 28 8.91 -9.14 0.52
CA ALA A 28 9.77 -8.55 1.54
C ALA A 28 10.44 -7.28 1.00
N ILE A 29 10.46 -6.22 1.80
CA ILE A 29 11.20 -4.98 1.56
C ILE A 29 12.14 -4.78 2.75
N GLU A 30 13.43 -4.86 2.52
CA GLU A 30 14.47 -4.58 3.51
C GLU A 30 14.97 -3.15 3.33
N THR A 31 14.99 -2.37 4.41
CA THR A 31 15.36 -0.96 4.40
C THR A 31 16.78 -0.72 4.95
N SER A 32 17.39 0.38 4.53
CA SER A 32 18.69 0.83 5.05
C SER A 32 18.65 1.12 6.55
N TRP A 33 17.47 1.44 7.09
CA TRP A 33 17.22 1.74 8.50
C TRP A 33 17.17 0.49 9.40
N GLY A 34 17.20 -0.71 8.82
CA GLY A 34 17.19 -1.99 9.56
C GLY A 34 15.81 -2.63 9.71
N ASP A 35 14.77 -2.08 9.06
CA ASP A 35 13.43 -2.67 9.05
C ASP A 35 13.29 -3.70 7.92
N VAL A 36 12.55 -4.79 8.16
CA VAL A 36 12.08 -5.71 7.11
C VAL A 36 10.56 -5.76 7.14
N ILE A 37 9.93 -5.32 6.04
CA ILE A 37 8.48 -5.32 5.87
C ILE A 37 8.09 -6.49 4.98
N ILE A 38 7.27 -7.42 5.47
CA ILE A 38 6.76 -8.56 4.69
C ILE A 38 5.26 -8.37 4.43
N LEU A 39 4.90 -8.19 3.17
CA LEU A 39 3.52 -8.03 2.71
C LEU A 39 2.91 -9.38 2.33
N GLN A 40 1.64 -9.58 2.71
CA GLN A 40 0.82 -10.68 2.20
C GLN A 40 0.33 -10.37 0.79
N GLN A 41 0.06 -11.42 0.00
CA GLN A 41 -0.42 -11.28 -1.39
C GLN A 41 -1.58 -10.29 -1.52
N ALA A 42 -2.60 -10.38 -0.67
CA ALA A 42 -3.77 -9.48 -0.73
C ALA A 42 -3.41 -8.00 -0.50
N VAL A 43 -2.37 -7.70 0.30
CA VAL A 43 -1.89 -6.33 0.51
C VAL A 43 -1.14 -5.83 -0.72
N VAL A 44 -0.31 -6.69 -1.33
CA VAL A 44 0.36 -6.38 -2.61
C VAL A 44 -0.67 -6.11 -3.69
N ASP A 45 -1.70 -6.95 -3.82
CA ASP A 45 -2.77 -6.79 -4.80
C ASP A 45 -3.51 -5.45 -4.60
N ALA A 46 -3.78 -5.06 -3.35
CA ALA A 46 -4.40 -3.77 -3.04
C ALA A 46 -3.51 -2.57 -3.42
N VAL A 47 -2.21 -2.63 -3.09
CA VAL A 47 -1.24 -1.59 -3.47
C VAL A 47 -1.18 -1.45 -4.99
N LEU A 48 -1.07 -2.57 -5.71
CA LEU A 48 -1.04 -2.58 -7.18
C LEU A 48 -2.31 -1.99 -7.78
N ARG A 49 -3.50 -2.35 -7.26
CA ARG A 49 -4.76 -1.79 -7.75
C ARG A 49 -4.88 -0.30 -7.50
N ALA A 50 -4.59 0.16 -6.27
CA ALA A 50 -4.64 1.58 -5.94
C ALA A 50 -3.68 2.39 -6.82
N TYR A 51 -2.44 1.89 -6.98
CA TYR A 51 -1.44 2.53 -7.84
C TYR A 51 -1.89 2.57 -9.30
N ALA A 52 -2.31 1.44 -9.86
CA ALA A 52 -2.73 1.35 -11.26
C ALA A 52 -3.95 2.23 -11.56
N GLN A 53 -4.91 2.34 -10.64
CA GLN A 53 -6.09 3.20 -10.80
C GLN A 53 -5.74 4.68 -10.90
N VAL A 54 -4.62 5.13 -10.34
CA VAL A 54 -4.16 6.51 -10.47
C VAL A 54 -3.19 6.64 -11.64
N ALA A 55 -2.14 5.83 -11.67
CA ALA A 55 -1.05 5.93 -12.63
C ALA A 55 -1.46 5.64 -14.08
N ALA A 56 -2.45 4.77 -14.29
CA ALA A 56 -2.93 4.39 -15.62
C ALA A 56 -4.22 5.12 -16.04
N HIS A 57 -4.78 5.99 -15.20
CA HIS A 57 -6.00 6.73 -15.51
C HIS A 57 -5.67 8.16 -15.98
N PRO A 58 -6.28 8.68 -17.05
CA PRO A 58 -5.86 9.93 -17.68
C PRO A 58 -6.05 11.18 -16.80
N VAL A 59 -6.96 11.13 -15.83
CA VAL A 59 -7.34 12.30 -15.00
C VAL A 59 -7.42 12.03 -13.50
N ARG A 60 -7.35 10.78 -13.05
CA ARG A 60 -7.53 10.44 -11.62
C ARG A 60 -6.23 10.76 -10.89
N ARG A 61 -6.33 11.35 -9.70
CA ARG A 61 -5.22 11.84 -8.87
C ARG A 61 -5.14 11.14 -7.52
N GLY A 62 -6.20 10.48 -7.07
CA GLY A 62 -6.22 9.72 -5.83
C GLY A 62 -7.24 8.58 -5.85
N VAL A 63 -7.00 7.59 -5.00
CA VAL A 63 -7.98 6.58 -4.60
C VAL A 63 -7.65 6.09 -3.20
N GLU A 64 -8.66 5.90 -2.37
CA GLU A 64 -8.50 5.30 -1.06
C GLU A 64 -9.12 3.90 -1.07
N LEU A 65 -8.34 2.90 -0.67
CA LEU A 65 -8.84 1.57 -0.36
C LEU A 65 -8.85 1.38 1.16
N ARG A 66 -10.02 1.10 1.74
CA ARG A 66 -10.20 0.86 3.17
C ARG A 66 -10.51 -0.59 3.47
N LEU A 67 -10.10 -1.00 4.66
CA LEU A 67 -10.36 -2.36 5.14
C LEU A 67 -11.86 -2.56 5.31
N ALA A 68 -12.39 -3.56 4.65
CA ALA A 68 -13.75 -4.02 4.79
C ALA A 68 -13.77 -5.54 4.98
N ARG A 69 -14.77 -6.00 5.72
CA ARG A 69 -15.11 -7.42 5.83
C ARG A 69 -16.14 -7.74 4.77
N ILE A 70 -15.82 -8.65 3.85
CA ILE A 70 -16.72 -9.08 2.78
C ILE A 70 -17.26 -10.46 3.11
N GLY A 71 -18.59 -10.57 3.20
CA GLY A 71 -19.30 -11.81 3.48
C GLY A 71 -19.01 -12.90 2.43
N LYS A 72 -19.16 -14.17 2.83
CA LYS A 72 -18.83 -15.33 1.98
C LYS A 72 -19.65 -15.37 0.70
N GLU A 73 -20.89 -14.91 0.77
CA GLU A 73 -21.86 -14.80 -0.30
C GLU A 73 -21.56 -13.68 -1.31
N LEU A 74 -20.81 -12.65 -0.90
CA LEU A 74 -20.43 -11.52 -1.76
C LEU A 74 -19.02 -11.65 -2.34
N ARG A 75 -18.12 -12.37 -1.66
CA ARG A 75 -16.74 -12.56 -2.13
C ARG A 75 -16.63 -13.72 -3.12
N LYS A 76 -15.78 -13.53 -4.14
CA LYS A 76 -15.40 -14.60 -5.07
C LYS A 76 -14.67 -15.72 -4.33
N GLU A 77 -14.78 -16.95 -4.85
CA GLU A 77 -14.07 -18.10 -4.29
C GLU A 77 -12.55 -17.86 -4.27
N GLY A 78 -11.91 -18.21 -3.15
CA GLY A 78 -10.47 -18.02 -2.95
C GLY A 78 -10.05 -16.62 -2.48
N PHE A 79 -10.95 -15.63 -2.43
CA PHE A 79 -10.63 -14.29 -1.93
C PHE A 79 -10.67 -14.23 -0.40
N ALA A 80 -9.83 -13.39 0.20
CA ALA A 80 -9.83 -13.18 1.65
C ALA A 80 -11.15 -12.55 2.13
N GLU A 81 -11.52 -12.85 3.38
CA GLU A 81 -12.65 -12.21 4.05
C GLU A 81 -12.40 -10.71 4.29
N TRP A 82 -11.17 -10.37 4.69
CA TRP A 82 -10.73 -8.99 4.89
C TRP A 82 -10.03 -8.49 3.64
N GLN A 83 -10.57 -7.44 3.04
CA GLN A 83 -10.05 -6.86 1.80
C GLN A 83 -9.98 -5.34 1.91
N LEU A 84 -9.05 -4.74 1.16
CA LEU A 84 -8.99 -3.30 0.97
C LEU A 84 -9.85 -2.97 -0.26
N VAL A 85 -10.94 -2.23 -0.08
CA VAL A 85 -11.88 -1.87 -1.16
C VAL A 85 -12.07 -0.35 -1.21
N GLU A 86 -12.43 0.16 -2.38
CA GLU A 86 -12.65 1.58 -2.65
C GLU A 86 -13.58 2.19 -1.61
N SER A 87 -13.15 3.28 -0.98
CA SER A 87 -14.01 4.04 -0.08
C SER A 87 -14.90 5.01 -0.86
N SER A 88 -15.92 5.54 -0.18
CA SER A 88 -16.78 6.59 -0.73
C SER A 88 -16.22 8.00 -0.50
N ARG A 89 -14.98 8.14 -0.06
CA ARG A 89 -14.40 9.47 0.19
C ARG A 89 -14.15 10.20 -1.13
N PRO A 90 -14.43 11.52 -1.18
CA PRO A 90 -14.04 12.34 -2.33
C PRO A 90 -12.54 12.24 -2.59
N GLU A 91 -12.18 12.21 -3.88
CA GLU A 91 -10.79 12.11 -4.32
C GLU A 91 -9.95 13.28 -3.79
N ASP A 92 -10.48 14.51 -3.89
CA ASP A 92 -9.79 15.73 -3.47
C ASP A 92 -9.46 15.71 -1.97
N ASP A 93 -10.39 15.22 -1.12
CA ASP A 93 -10.16 15.11 0.32
C ASP A 93 -8.99 14.16 0.64
N VAL A 94 -8.90 13.04 -0.08
CA VAL A 94 -7.83 12.04 0.11
C VAL A 94 -6.49 12.61 -0.36
N VAL A 95 -6.48 13.27 -1.52
CA VAL A 95 -5.27 13.88 -2.08
C VAL A 95 -4.77 15.01 -1.19
N GLU A 96 -5.65 15.88 -0.69
CA GLU A 96 -5.28 16.99 0.18
C GLU A 96 -4.70 16.50 1.51
N GLU A 97 -5.35 15.52 2.14
CA GLU A 97 -4.88 14.92 3.39
C GLU A 97 -3.48 14.33 3.25
N LEU A 98 -3.25 13.52 2.21
CA LEU A 98 -1.94 12.86 2.02
C LEU A 98 -0.88 13.81 1.49
N THR A 99 -1.25 14.87 0.76
CA THR A 99 -0.30 15.92 0.36
C THR A 99 0.25 16.63 1.59
N ARG A 100 -0.62 17.04 2.53
CA ARG A 100 -0.19 17.65 3.80
C ARG A 100 0.74 16.70 4.57
N THR A 101 0.34 15.45 4.70
CA THR A 101 1.11 14.40 5.40
C THR A 101 2.49 14.17 4.76
N TYR A 102 2.57 14.17 3.43
CA TYR A 102 3.81 14.00 2.68
C TYR A 102 4.76 15.19 2.86
N LEU A 103 4.25 16.42 2.73
CA LEU A 103 5.05 17.64 2.91
C LEU A 103 5.61 17.74 4.33
N ASP A 104 4.80 17.43 5.35
CA ASP A 104 5.23 17.40 6.75
C ASP A 104 6.37 16.40 6.98
N ALA A 105 6.32 15.24 6.30
CA ALA A 105 7.36 14.22 6.40
C ALA A 105 8.67 14.67 5.77
N LEU A 106 8.61 15.38 4.63
CA LEU A 106 9.80 15.92 3.97
C LEU A 106 10.47 17.01 4.80
N LEU A 107 9.71 17.91 5.43
CA LEU A 107 10.25 18.97 6.29
C LEU A 107 10.97 18.40 7.52
N LYS A 108 10.43 17.33 8.12
CA LYS A 108 11.03 16.66 9.28
C LYS A 108 12.25 15.81 8.92
N GLY A 109 12.28 15.25 7.71
CA GLY A 109 13.39 14.41 7.23
C GLY A 109 14.56 15.16 6.59
N GLY A 110 14.41 16.47 6.32
CA GLY A 110 15.43 17.31 5.68
C GLY A 110 16.49 17.91 6.60
N GLY A 111 16.42 17.65 7.91
CA GLY A 111 17.44 18.07 8.88
C GLY A 111 18.41 16.92 9.19
N HIS A 112 19.29 16.56 8.24
CA HIS A 112 20.52 15.80 8.47
C HIS A 112 21.63 16.44 7.66
#